data_AF-A0A1H7L1K1-F1
#
_entry.id   AF-A0A1H7L1K1-F1
#
_cell.length_a   1.000
_cell.length_b   1.000
_cell.length_c   1.000
_cell.angle_alpha   90.00
_cell.angle_beta   90.00
_cell.angle_gamma   90.00
#
_symmetry.space_group_name_H-M   'P 1'
#
loop_
_entity.id
_entity.type
_entity.pdbx_description
1 polymer ?
#
loop_
_entity_poly.entity_id
_entity_poly.type
_entity_poly.pdbx_seq_one_letter_code
_entity_poly.pdbx_strand_id
1 'polypeptide(L)'
;MDSIGAVSSTATTTLQANGLGMEDFLKILLTQLTFQDPLKPMDNQEFMAQMAQFTSLEQTQQLNTKLDALLSTQGALQSVGLIGRTVDVTTESGTVTGTVASLSLAGDSPLISVRTTAGATLSNLSLSQIAAVR
;
A
#
# COMPACT_ATOMS: atom_id res chain seq x y z
N MET A 1 -36.25 -1.78 46.68
CA MET A 1 -34.79 -1.84 46.50
C MET A 1 -34.52 -1.41 45.08
N ASP A 2 -34.53 -0.09 44.89
CA ASP A 2 -34.38 0.61 43.63
C ASP A 2 -33.11 1.44 43.81
N SER A 3 -32.04 1.15 43.05
CA SER A 3 -30.83 1.98 42.86
C SER A 3 -29.60 1.10 42.57
N ILE A 4 -29.35 0.82 41.30
CA ILE A 4 -27.99 0.80 40.72
C ILE A 4 -28.20 1.40 39.32
N GLY A 5 -28.04 2.71 39.16
CA GLY A 5 -26.70 3.29 39.01
C GLY A 5 -26.43 3.40 37.51
N ALA A 6 -26.97 4.45 36.90
CA ALA A 6 -26.71 4.80 35.52
C ALA A 6 -25.21 4.95 35.31
N VAL A 7 -24.61 4.00 34.60
CA VAL A 7 -23.25 4.11 34.10
C VAL A 7 -23.27 5.15 32.98
N SER A 8 -22.96 6.39 33.34
CA SER A 8 -22.61 7.43 32.38
C SER A 8 -21.51 6.91 31.48
N SER A 9 -21.84 6.62 30.23
CA SER A 9 -20.86 6.34 29.19
C SER A 9 -20.03 7.60 29.00
N THR A 10 -18.88 7.66 29.66
CA THR A 10 -17.84 8.63 29.34
C THR A 10 -17.45 8.39 27.89
N ALA A 11 -17.97 9.24 27.00
CA ALA A 11 -17.47 9.36 25.66
C ALA A 11 -16.00 9.76 25.77
N THR A 12 -15.11 8.79 25.63
CA THR A 12 -13.72 9.03 25.25
C THR A 12 -13.77 9.67 23.87
N THR A 13 -13.80 11.00 23.85
CA THR A 13 -13.41 11.78 22.68
C THR A 13 -11.94 11.46 22.44
N THR A 14 -11.70 10.37 21.69
CA THR A 14 -10.46 10.21 20.97
C THR A 14 -10.38 11.39 20.03
N LEU A 15 -9.59 12.40 20.38
CA LEU A 15 -9.14 13.40 19.44
C LEU A 15 -8.40 12.62 18.36
N GLN A 16 -9.14 12.28 17.29
CA GLN A 16 -8.58 11.76 16.07
C GLN A 16 -7.61 12.82 15.58
N ALA A 17 -6.33 12.61 15.84
CA ALA A 17 -5.22 13.35 15.23
C ALA A 17 -5.09 12.99 13.74
N ASN A 18 -6.21 12.84 13.04
CA ASN A 18 -6.28 12.66 11.61
C ASN A 18 -6.05 14.03 10.98
N GLY A 19 -4.79 14.34 10.67
CA GLY A 19 -4.47 15.38 9.70
C GLY A 19 -3.64 16.56 10.21
N LEU A 20 -2.98 16.47 11.37
CA LEU A 20 -1.86 17.39 11.64
C LEU A 20 -0.62 16.85 10.92
N GLY A 21 -0.39 17.33 9.70
CA GLY A 21 0.85 17.04 8.98
C GLY A 21 2.07 17.63 9.70
N MET A 22 3.26 17.09 9.41
CA MET A 22 4.56 17.60 9.86
C MET A 22 4.68 19.13 9.69
N GLU A 23 4.07 19.71 8.65
CA GLU A 23 4.10 21.15 8.36
C GLU A 23 3.27 22.01 9.32
N ASP A 24 2.10 21.54 9.74
CA ASP A 24 1.27 22.24 10.74
C ASP A 24 1.87 22.10 12.13
N PHE A 25 2.54 20.99 12.39
CA PHE A 25 3.33 20.77 13.59
C PHE A 25 4.60 21.65 13.65
N LEU A 26 5.36 21.78 12.55
CA LEU A 26 6.51 22.69 12.46
C LEU A 26 6.11 24.16 12.66
N LYS A 27 4.93 24.56 12.19
CA LYS A 27 4.34 25.88 12.48
C LYS A 27 4.06 26.06 13.97
N ILE A 28 3.46 25.07 14.62
CA ILE A 28 3.20 25.11 16.06
C ILE A 28 4.51 25.17 16.84
N LEU A 29 5.54 24.44 16.42
CA LEU A 29 6.88 24.45 17.03
C LEU A 29 7.56 25.82 16.91
N LEU A 30 7.52 26.44 15.71
CA LEU A 30 8.04 27.79 15.50
C LEU A 30 7.29 28.83 16.35
N THR A 31 5.97 28.65 16.50
CA THR A 31 5.12 29.53 17.30
C THR A 31 5.43 29.42 18.80
N GLN A 32 5.65 28.20 19.31
CA GLN A 32 6.04 27.97 20.70
C GLN A 32 7.47 28.45 21.00
N LEU A 33 8.41 28.34 20.06
CA LEU A 33 9.77 28.87 20.20
C LEU A 33 9.80 30.42 20.25
N THR A 34 8.75 31.07 19.74
CA THR A 34 8.58 32.52 19.76
C THR A 34 7.89 33.02 21.05
N PHE A 35 7.20 32.16 21.81
CA PHE A 35 6.31 32.58 22.92
C PHE A 35 6.35 31.76 24.22
N GLN A 36 7.20 30.74 24.37
CA GLN A 36 7.20 29.91 25.59
C GLN A 36 7.94 30.55 26.78
N ASP A 37 7.17 30.88 27.81
CA ASP A 37 7.63 31.13 29.19
C ASP A 37 8.26 29.82 29.76
N PRO A 38 9.50 29.87 30.30
CA PRO A 38 10.37 28.72 30.60
C PRO A 38 9.87 27.66 31.62
N LEU A 39 8.68 27.79 32.20
CA LEU A 39 8.31 27.02 33.40
C LEU A 39 7.56 25.69 33.17
N LYS A 40 7.21 25.30 31.93
CA LYS A 40 6.62 23.95 31.64
C LYS A 40 7.02 23.35 30.28
N PRO A 41 8.27 22.88 30.10
CA PRO A 41 8.71 22.26 28.85
C PRO A 41 8.42 20.75 28.71
N MET A 42 7.95 20.03 29.75
CA MET A 42 7.98 18.55 29.76
C MET A 42 6.87 17.83 28.99
N ASP A 43 5.64 18.34 28.95
CA ASP A 43 4.52 17.67 28.25
C ASP A 43 4.70 17.65 26.71
N ASN A 44 5.40 18.66 26.19
CA ASN A 44 5.61 18.79 24.75
C ASN A 44 6.65 17.79 24.22
N GLN A 45 7.69 17.44 24.98
CA GLN A 45 8.77 16.56 24.48
C GLN A 45 8.32 15.10 24.29
N GLU A 46 7.48 14.57 25.18
CA GLU A 46 7.01 13.18 25.09
C GLU A 46 5.99 13.01 23.95
N PHE A 47 5.08 13.99 23.77
CA PHE A 47 4.20 14.06 22.60
C PHE A 47 4.99 14.22 21.29
N MET A 48 6.07 15.00 21.28
CA MET A 48 6.96 15.13 20.12
C MET A 48 7.66 13.82 19.76
N ALA A 49 8.15 13.07 20.75
CA ALA A 49 8.77 11.77 20.52
C ALA A 49 7.77 10.78 19.89
N GLN A 50 6.53 10.77 20.38
CA GLN A 50 5.46 9.92 19.82
C GLN A 50 5.05 10.36 18.41
N MET A 51 4.97 11.67 18.14
CA MET A 51 4.63 12.19 16.81
C MET A 51 5.74 11.94 15.78
N ALA A 52 7.01 12.10 16.18
CA ALA A 52 8.15 11.77 15.33
C ALA A 52 8.16 10.27 14.97
N GLN A 53 7.83 9.41 15.95
CA GLN A 53 7.68 7.98 15.72
C GLN A 53 6.53 7.68 14.75
N PHE A 54 5.38 8.34 14.90
CA PHE A 54 4.23 8.17 14.02
C PHE A 54 4.51 8.67 12.60
N THR A 55 5.15 9.84 12.47
CA THR A 55 5.55 10.42 11.17
C THR A 55 6.54 9.53 10.45
N SER A 56 7.52 8.95 11.16
CA SER A 56 8.47 7.99 10.59
C SER A 56 7.76 6.73 10.09
N LEU A 57 6.77 6.24 10.84
CA LEU A 57 5.96 5.09 10.43
C LEU A 57 5.09 5.42 9.21
N GLU A 58 4.47 6.60 9.17
CA GLU A 58 3.69 7.06 8.03
C GLU A 58 4.57 7.22 6.79
N GLN A 59 5.75 7.83 6.92
CA GLN A 59 6.71 7.95 5.81
C GLN A 59 7.14 6.57 5.31
N THR A 60 7.40 5.63 6.21
CA THR A 60 7.73 4.24 5.85
C THR A 60 6.56 3.59 5.11
N GLN A 61 5.33 3.79 5.56
CA GLN A 61 4.14 3.25 4.90
C GLN A 61 3.91 3.86 3.51
N GLN A 62 4.14 5.17 3.36
CA GLN A 62 4.11 5.87 2.09
C GLN A 62 5.20 5.38 1.13
N LEU A 63 6.42 5.12 1.65
CA LEU A 63 7.50 4.55 0.86
C LEU A 63 7.16 3.15 0.36
N ASN A 64 6.64 2.27 1.22
CA ASN A 64 6.18 0.93 0.82
C ASN A 64 5.12 1.02 -0.29
N THR A 65 4.11 1.88 -0.11
CA THR A 65 3.06 2.09 -1.12
C THR A 65 3.63 2.54 -2.48
N LYS A 66 4.62 3.45 -2.46
CA LYS A 66 5.29 3.90 -3.69
C LYS A 66 6.14 2.79 -4.33
N LEU A 67 6.79 1.95 -3.52
CA LEU A 67 7.56 0.79 -4.00
C LEU A 67 6.64 -0.25 -4.64
N ASP A 68 5.49 -0.54 -4.03
CA ASP A 68 4.49 -1.46 -4.58
C ASP A 68 3.96 -0.94 -5.93
N ALA A 69 3.67 0.36 -6.02
CA ALA A 69 3.26 1.00 -7.27
C ALA A 69 4.34 0.93 -8.36
N LEU A 70 5.62 1.10 -8.00
CA LEU A 70 6.75 0.96 -8.93
C LEU A 70 6.83 -0.49 -9.41
N LEU A 71 6.81 -1.47 -8.50
CA LEU A 71 6.88 -2.88 -8.83
C LEU A 71 5.73 -3.30 -9.76
N SER A 72 4.51 -2.85 -9.47
CA SER A 72 3.35 -3.07 -10.32
C SER A 72 3.54 -2.46 -11.72
N THR A 73 4.04 -1.23 -11.82
CA THR A 73 4.35 -0.58 -13.10
C THR A 73 5.43 -1.32 -13.87
N GLN A 74 6.50 -1.77 -13.20
CA GLN A 74 7.58 -2.52 -13.82
C GLN A 74 7.09 -3.88 -14.35
N GLY A 75 6.27 -4.58 -13.57
CA GLY A 75 5.63 -5.83 -14.01
C GLY A 75 4.71 -5.59 -15.20
N ALA A 76 3.91 -4.54 -15.17
CA ALA A 76 3.04 -4.16 -16.27
C ALA A 76 3.81 -3.89 -17.57
N LEU A 77 4.91 -3.12 -17.51
CA LEU A 77 5.75 -2.85 -18.67
C LEU A 77 6.35 -4.13 -19.26
N GLN A 78 6.79 -5.07 -18.43
CA GLN A 78 7.26 -6.37 -18.90
C GLN A 78 6.14 -7.15 -19.59
N SER A 79 4.95 -7.20 -18.97
CA SER A 79 3.79 -7.89 -19.54
C SER A 79 3.28 -7.30 -20.85
N VAL A 80 3.33 -5.97 -21.03
CA VAL A 80 2.92 -5.30 -22.28
C VAL A 80 3.78 -5.78 -23.45
N GLY A 81 5.09 -5.98 -23.24
CA GLY A 81 5.99 -6.51 -24.26
C GLY A 81 5.71 -7.96 -24.67
N LEU A 82 4.91 -8.68 -23.88
CA LEU A 82 4.52 -10.06 -24.14
C LEU A 82 3.23 -10.19 -24.95
N ILE A 83 2.39 -9.16 -25.02
CA ILE A 83 1.13 -9.22 -25.78
C ILE A 83 1.44 -9.57 -27.25
N GLY A 84 0.79 -10.60 -27.76
CA GLY A 84 1.02 -11.12 -29.12
C GLY A 84 2.27 -11.98 -29.29
N ARG A 85 3.12 -12.13 -28.27
CA ARG A 85 4.24 -13.09 -28.28
C ARG A 85 3.73 -14.51 -28.03
N THR A 86 4.50 -15.48 -28.54
CA THR A 86 4.29 -16.89 -28.21
C THR A 86 5.08 -17.21 -26.95
N VAL A 87 4.42 -17.76 -25.95
CA VAL A 87 5.01 -18.08 -24.65
C VAL A 87 4.71 -19.53 -24.27
N ASP A 88 5.66 -20.14 -23.56
CA ASP A 88 5.49 -21.44 -22.93
C ASP A 88 5.10 -21.22 -21.47
N VAL A 89 3.92 -21.68 -21.07
CA VAL A 89 3.35 -21.49 -19.73
C VAL A 89 3.41 -22.80 -18.96
N THR A 90 3.93 -22.78 -17.73
CA THR A 90 3.92 -23.94 -16.84
C THR A 90 2.59 -24.00 -16.08
N THR A 91 1.86 -25.08 -16.28
CA THR A 91 0.63 -25.43 -15.55
C THR A 91 0.84 -26.68 -14.71
N GLU A 92 -0.10 -27.02 -13.83
CA GLU A 92 -0.04 -28.25 -13.02
C GLU A 92 0.02 -29.53 -13.87
N SER A 93 -0.51 -29.49 -15.09
CA SER A 93 -0.52 -30.62 -16.03
C SER A 93 0.66 -30.63 -17.02
N GLY A 94 1.61 -29.69 -16.87
CA GLY A 94 2.79 -29.56 -17.73
C GLY A 94 2.88 -28.21 -18.45
N THR A 95 3.81 -28.10 -19.39
CA THR A 95 4.06 -26.87 -20.15
C THR A 95 3.14 -26.80 -21.36
N VAL A 96 2.46 -25.67 -21.54
CA VAL A 96 1.55 -25.41 -22.64
C VAL A 96 2.01 -24.18 -23.42
N THR A 97 2.11 -24.32 -24.74
CA THR A 97 2.46 -23.21 -25.63
C THR A 97 1.21 -22.46 -26.09
N GLY A 98 1.28 -21.13 -26.07
CA GLY A 98 0.20 -20.28 -26.56
C GLY A 98 0.65 -18.86 -26.88
N THR A 99 -0.25 -18.08 -27.46
CA THR A 99 -0.04 -16.66 -27.72
C THR A 99 -0.69 -15.84 -26.63
N VAL A 100 0.02 -14.84 -26.10
CA VAL A 100 -0.56 -13.91 -25.14
C VAL A 100 -1.65 -13.08 -25.82
N ALA A 101 -2.88 -13.23 -25.34
CA ALA A 101 -4.06 -12.58 -25.92
C ALA A 101 -4.36 -11.23 -25.26
N SER A 102 -4.22 -11.14 -23.95
CA SER A 102 -4.51 -9.91 -23.20
C SER A 102 -3.77 -9.82 -21.88
N LEU A 103 -3.67 -8.59 -21.37
CA LEU A 103 -3.11 -8.25 -20.07
C LEU A 103 -4.19 -7.55 -19.24
N SER A 104 -4.31 -7.96 -17.98
CA SER A 104 -5.12 -7.32 -16.96
C SER A 104 -4.20 -6.71 -15.91
N LEU A 105 -4.34 -5.41 -15.69
CA LEU A 105 -3.67 -4.67 -14.61
C LEU A 105 -4.63 -4.39 -13.45
N ALA A 106 -5.75 -5.12 -13.40
CA ALA A 106 -6.73 -4.99 -12.33
C ALA A 106 -6.19 -5.68 -11.08
N GLY A 107 -5.42 -4.96 -10.27
CA GLY A 107 -4.89 -5.44 -8.99
C GLY A 107 -3.44 -5.06 -8.76
N ASP A 108 -2.86 -5.68 -7.73
CA ASP A 108 -1.50 -5.39 -7.27
C ASP A 108 -0.42 -5.96 -8.21
N SER A 109 -0.75 -7.06 -8.91
CA SER A 109 0.13 -7.73 -9.87
C SER A 109 -0.56 -7.89 -11.23
N PRO A 110 0.19 -7.71 -12.33
CA PRO A 110 -0.34 -7.91 -13.68
C PRO A 110 -0.65 -9.39 -13.95
N LEU A 111 -1.83 -9.64 -14.51
CA LEU A 111 -2.31 -10.95 -14.91
C LEU A 111 -2.39 -11.06 -16.43
N ILE A 112 -1.99 -12.20 -16.97
CA ILE A 112 -1.88 -12.47 -18.40
C ILE A 112 -2.93 -13.50 -18.79
N SER A 113 -3.53 -13.34 -19.96
CA SER A 113 -4.35 -14.37 -20.58
C SER A 113 -3.68 -14.88 -21.84
N VAL A 114 -3.52 -16.19 -21.94
CA VAL A 114 -2.83 -16.87 -23.04
C VAL A 114 -3.83 -17.74 -23.79
N ARG A 115 -3.90 -17.57 -25.11
CA ARG A 115 -4.65 -18.44 -26.00
C ARG A 115 -3.74 -19.55 -26.51
N THR A 116 -4.05 -20.79 -26.18
CA THR A 116 -3.26 -21.96 -26.58
C THR A 116 -3.48 -22.27 -28.06
N THR A 117 -2.53 -23.01 -28.65
CA THR A 117 -2.65 -23.50 -30.04
C THR A 117 -3.83 -24.47 -30.23
N ALA A 118 -4.27 -25.13 -29.17
CA ALA A 118 -5.47 -25.97 -29.14
C ALA A 118 -6.79 -25.15 -29.10
N GLY A 119 -6.72 -23.81 -29.06
CA GLY A 119 -7.87 -22.92 -29.07
C GLY A 119 -8.46 -22.63 -27.69
N ALA A 120 -7.94 -23.22 -26.62
CA ALA A 120 -8.34 -22.92 -25.25
C ALA A 120 -7.70 -21.62 -24.75
N THR A 121 -8.39 -20.85 -23.90
CA THR A 121 -7.83 -19.63 -23.28
C THR A 121 -7.57 -19.87 -21.81
N LEU A 122 -6.30 -19.75 -21.41
CA LEU A 122 -5.88 -19.75 -20.02
C LEU A 122 -5.90 -18.29 -19.52
N SER A 123 -6.62 -18.02 -18.45
CA SER A 123 -6.79 -16.68 -17.88
C SER A 123 -6.19 -16.61 -16.47
N ASN A 124 -5.90 -15.40 -15.99
CA ASN A 124 -5.35 -15.15 -14.67
C ASN A 124 -3.97 -15.78 -14.43
N LEU A 125 -3.12 -15.83 -15.47
CA LEU A 125 -1.75 -16.31 -15.35
C LEU A 125 -0.84 -15.21 -14.85
N SER A 126 0.10 -15.53 -13.95
CA SER A 126 1.14 -14.58 -13.53
C SER A 126 2.36 -14.65 -14.46
N LEU A 127 3.16 -13.56 -14.48
CA LEU A 127 4.47 -13.54 -15.16
C LEU A 127 5.37 -14.70 -14.74
N SER A 128 5.28 -15.13 -13.47
CA SER A 128 6.08 -16.24 -12.93
C SER A 128 5.76 -17.61 -13.52
N GLN A 129 4.59 -17.77 -14.16
CA GLN A 129 4.21 -19.01 -14.83
C GLN A 129 4.76 -19.11 -16.25
N ILE A 130 5.33 -18.03 -16.79
CA ILE A 130 5.95 -18.04 -18.12
C ILE A 130 7.34 -18.66 -18.01
N ALA A 131 7.50 -19.84 -18.60
CA ALA A 131 8.77 -20.56 -18.64
C ALA A 131 9.73 -19.99 -19.70
N ALA A 132 9.20 -19.62 -20.86
CA ALA A 132 9.98 -19.04 -21.96
C ALA A 132 9.12 -18.15 -22.87
N VAL A 133 9.77 -17.16 -23.47
CA VAL A 133 9.20 -16.31 -24.53
C VAL A 133 9.89 -16.65 -25.84
N ARG A 134 9.11 -16.91 -26.89
CA ARG A 134 9.58 -17.17 -28.26
C ARG A 134 9.42 -15.95 -29.17
#